data_AF-A0A034W5I1-F1
#
_entry.id   AF-A0A034W5I1-F1
#
_cell.length_a   1.000
_cell.length_b   1.000
_cell.length_c   1.000
_cell.angle_alpha   90.00
_cell.angle_beta   90.00
_cell.angle_gamma   90.00
#
_symmetry.space_group_name_H-M   'P 1'
#
loop_
_entity.id
_entity.type
_entity.pdbx_description
1 polymer ?
#
loop_
_entity_poly.entity_id
_entity_poly.type
_entity_poly.pdbx_seq_one_letter_code
_entity_poly.pdbx_strand_id
1 'polypeptide(L)'
;MIEDGSDDLRLEVCPGNIRSAEVLIPLIKKHVAPGTIISTDCWKAYDGLANHGYEHRKVNHSDPDSPFVAADGTHTQRIESQWRVIKRFFARDNHNNPENFADLIVEYVWRKNVANRHEDPFVKLLEAIKFIYKP
;
A
#
# COMPACT_ATOMS: atom_id res chain seq x y z
N MET A 1 -1.20 0.33 -1.91
CA MET A 1 -1.52 1.07 -3.14
C MET A 1 -0.91 2.46 -3.02
N ILE A 2 -0.32 2.98 -4.08
CA ILE A 2 0.20 4.35 -4.13
C ILE A 2 -0.34 5.01 -5.39
N GLU A 3 -0.86 6.23 -5.27
CA GLU A 3 -1.38 7.00 -6.40
C GLU A 3 -0.23 7.66 -7.18
N ASP A 4 -0.25 7.59 -8.50
CA ASP A 4 0.78 8.22 -9.33
C ASP A 4 0.74 9.75 -9.21
N GLY A 5 1.91 10.36 -9.08
CA GLY A 5 2.03 11.82 -8.88
C GLY A 5 1.65 12.32 -7.48
N SER A 6 1.20 11.45 -6.58
CA SER A 6 0.71 11.79 -5.24
C SER A 6 1.43 10.97 -4.17
N ASP A 7 1.72 11.53 -2.99
CA ASP A 7 2.29 10.77 -1.86
C ASP A 7 1.27 9.95 -1.07
N ASP A 8 0.02 9.87 -1.57
CA ASP A 8 -1.03 9.06 -0.97
C ASP A 8 -0.67 7.57 -1.04
N LEU A 9 -0.31 7.04 0.14
CA LEU A 9 0.04 5.65 0.34
C LEU A 9 -1.05 5.00 1.19
N ARG A 10 -1.64 3.96 0.64
CA ARG A 10 -2.64 3.15 1.33
C ARG A 10 -2.14 1.74 1.60
N LEU A 11 -2.15 1.34 2.87
CA LEU A 11 -1.84 0.00 3.36
C LEU A 11 -3.13 -0.63 3.90
N GLU A 12 -3.40 -1.88 3.52
CA GLU A 12 -4.57 -2.63 3.99
C GLU A 12 -4.11 -4.03 4.40
N VAL A 13 -4.59 -4.50 5.56
CA VAL A 13 -4.30 -5.86 6.05
C VAL A 13 -5.18 -6.85 5.27
N CYS A 14 -4.56 -7.86 4.67
CA CYS A 14 -5.29 -8.96 4.05
C CYS A 14 -5.87 -9.87 5.15
N PRO A 15 -7.20 -10.09 5.21
CA PRO A 15 -7.81 -10.97 6.18
C PRO A 15 -7.19 -12.37 6.14
N GLY A 16 -6.77 -12.88 7.30
CA GLY A 16 -6.12 -14.20 7.41
C GLY A 16 -4.85 -14.37 6.57
N ASN A 17 -4.21 -13.27 6.15
CA ASN A 17 -3.09 -13.26 5.20
C ASN A 17 -3.40 -13.96 3.86
N ILE A 18 -4.67 -13.94 3.45
CA ILE A 18 -5.13 -14.56 2.20
C ILE A 18 -4.89 -13.59 1.04
N ARG A 19 -4.12 -14.03 0.04
CA ARG A 19 -3.71 -13.22 -1.13
C ARG A 19 -4.34 -13.74 -2.44
N SER A 20 -5.62 -14.05 -2.38
CA SER A 20 -6.39 -14.53 -3.53
C SER A 20 -7.15 -13.40 -4.22
N ALA A 21 -7.58 -13.61 -5.46
CA ALA A 21 -8.35 -12.60 -6.20
C ALA A 21 -9.66 -12.25 -5.46
N GLU A 22 -10.30 -13.25 -4.84
CA GLU A 22 -11.55 -13.10 -4.09
C GLU A 22 -11.41 -12.16 -2.90
N VAL A 23 -10.21 -12.04 -2.32
CA VAL A 23 -9.90 -11.12 -1.22
C VAL A 23 -9.38 -9.78 -1.75
N LEU A 24 -8.47 -9.79 -2.73
CA LEU A 24 -7.82 -8.57 -3.21
C LEU A 24 -8.75 -7.68 -4.05
N ILE A 25 -9.58 -8.26 -4.90
CA ILE A 25 -10.46 -7.48 -5.78
C ILE A 25 -11.47 -6.61 -4.99
N PRO A 26 -12.18 -7.13 -3.96
CA PRO A 26 -13.03 -6.28 -3.13
C PRO A 26 -12.28 -5.15 -2.43
N LEU A 27 -11.06 -5.42 -1.93
CA LEU A 27 -10.23 -4.39 -1.30
C LEU A 27 -9.83 -3.31 -2.30
N ILE A 28 -9.47 -3.67 -3.54
CA ILE A 28 -9.16 -2.71 -4.59
C ILE A 28 -10.41 -1.87 -4.91
N LYS A 29 -11.58 -2.50 -5.14
CA LYS A 29 -12.85 -1.81 -5.41
C LYS A 29 -13.31 -0.84 -4.33
N LYS A 30 -12.97 -1.13 -3.07
CA LYS A 30 -13.28 -0.25 -1.93
C LYS A 30 -12.50 1.08 -1.99
N HIS A 31 -11.38 1.13 -2.71
CA HIS A 31 -10.42 2.23 -2.63
C HIS A 31 -10.00 2.84 -3.96
N VAL A 32 -10.20 2.13 -5.07
CA VAL A 32 -9.80 2.56 -6.40
C VAL A 32 -11.05 2.73 -7.25
N ALA A 33 -11.20 3.90 -7.85
CA ALA A 33 -12.33 4.19 -8.72
C ALA A 33 -12.29 3.30 -9.99
N PRO A 34 -13.44 2.83 -10.49
CA PRO A 34 -13.49 2.18 -11.80
C PRO A 34 -12.94 3.10 -12.90
N GLY A 35 -12.34 2.50 -13.93
CA GLY A 35 -11.66 3.21 -15.02
C GLY A 35 -10.21 3.61 -14.71
N THR A 36 -9.75 3.45 -13.46
CA THR A 36 -8.37 3.73 -13.07
C THR A 36 -7.39 2.75 -13.72
N ILE A 37 -6.21 3.26 -14.08
CA ILE A 37 -5.06 2.45 -14.49
C ILE A 37 -4.40 1.88 -13.24
N ILE A 38 -4.28 0.56 -13.16
CA ILE A 38 -3.61 -0.14 -12.06
C ILE A 38 -2.38 -0.85 -12.64
N SER A 39 -1.22 -0.50 -12.10
CA SER A 39 0.06 -1.12 -12.45
C SER A 39 0.48 -2.11 -11.36
N THR A 40 0.64 -3.39 -11.70
CA THR A 40 1.11 -4.43 -10.76
C THR A 40 2.23 -5.27 -11.36
N ASP A 41 2.81 -6.14 -10.54
CA ASP A 41 3.56 -7.30 -11.04
C ASP A 41 2.62 -8.31 -11.74
N CYS A 42 3.19 -9.37 -12.28
CA CYS A 42 2.45 -10.47 -12.92
C CYS A 42 1.83 -11.49 -11.94
N TRP A 43 1.47 -11.08 -10.71
CA TRP A 43 0.82 -12.00 -9.77
C TRP A 43 -0.60 -12.37 -10.24
N LYS A 44 -0.90 -13.68 -10.32
CA LYS A 44 -2.15 -14.24 -10.89
C LYS A 44 -3.47 -13.66 -10.32
N ALA A 45 -3.50 -13.36 -9.03
CA ALA A 45 -4.64 -12.73 -8.37
C ALA A 45 -5.05 -11.37 -8.97
N TYR A 46 -4.18 -10.69 -9.71
CA TYR A 46 -4.49 -9.43 -10.39
C TYR A 46 -5.00 -9.60 -11.83
N ASP A 47 -4.93 -10.80 -12.42
CA ASP A 47 -5.30 -11.02 -13.83
C ASP A 47 -6.77 -10.66 -14.14
N GLY A 48 -7.64 -10.69 -13.12
CA GLY A 48 -9.05 -10.34 -13.25
C GLY A 48 -9.36 -8.84 -13.23
N LEU A 49 -8.38 -7.95 -13.05
CA LEU A 49 -8.62 -6.50 -12.89
C LEU A 49 -9.35 -5.88 -14.08
N ALA A 50 -9.03 -6.29 -15.32
CA ALA A 50 -9.71 -5.83 -16.52
C ALA A 50 -11.22 -6.14 -16.51
N ASN A 51 -11.59 -7.32 -16.01
CA ASN A 51 -12.99 -7.76 -15.88
C ASN A 51 -13.76 -6.98 -14.80
N HIS A 52 -13.07 -6.16 -14.02
CA HIS A 52 -13.64 -5.34 -12.96
C HIS A 52 -13.63 -3.84 -13.29
N GLY A 53 -13.35 -3.49 -14.54
CA GLY A 53 -13.44 -2.12 -15.04
C GLY A 53 -12.16 -1.30 -14.82
N TYR A 54 -11.01 -1.94 -14.64
CA TYR A 54 -9.71 -1.26 -14.53
C TYR A 54 -8.88 -1.47 -15.80
N GLU A 55 -8.06 -0.48 -16.15
CA GLU A 55 -6.98 -0.71 -17.11
C GLU A 55 -5.82 -1.36 -16.36
N HIS A 56 -5.46 -2.60 -16.69
CA HIS A 56 -4.40 -3.32 -15.98
C HIS A 56 -3.10 -3.31 -16.77
N ARG A 57 -2.07 -2.68 -16.21
CA ARG A 57 -0.70 -2.72 -16.71
C ARG A 57 0.16 -3.62 -15.85
N LYS A 58 1.08 -4.36 -16.47
CA LYS A 58 1.85 -5.41 -15.82
C LYS A 58 3.34 -5.22 -16.03
N VAL A 59 4.11 -5.44 -14.96
CA VAL A 59 5.57 -5.53 -15.00
C VAL A 59 5.97 -6.98 -14.81
N ASN A 60 6.66 -7.55 -15.80
CA ASN A 60 7.13 -8.93 -15.75
C ASN A 60 8.57 -8.99 -15.22
N HIS A 61 8.74 -9.24 -13.93
CA HIS A 61 10.07 -9.37 -13.33
C HIS A 61 10.87 -10.61 -13.78
N SER A 62 10.22 -11.55 -14.48
CA SER A 62 10.88 -12.71 -15.08
C SER A 62 11.32 -12.45 -16.53
N ASP A 63 11.06 -11.27 -17.07
CA ASP A 63 11.52 -10.88 -18.40
C ASP A 63 13.05 -10.77 -18.42
N PRO A 64 13.76 -11.50 -19.30
CA PRO A 64 15.22 -11.48 -19.33
C PRO A 64 15.79 -10.15 -19.84
N ASP A 65 15.04 -9.42 -20.67
CA ASP A 65 15.50 -8.20 -21.33
C ASP A 65 15.08 -6.95 -20.56
N SER A 66 13.91 -6.97 -19.92
CA SER A 66 13.34 -5.80 -19.22
C SER A 66 12.57 -6.16 -17.93
N PRO A 67 13.26 -6.65 -16.87
CA PRO A 67 12.62 -7.10 -15.64
C PRO A 67 12.05 -5.98 -14.74
N PHE A 68 12.37 -4.71 -15.00
CA PHE A 68 12.00 -3.59 -14.11
C PHE A 68 11.04 -2.59 -14.73
N VAL A 69 10.93 -2.56 -16.06
CA VAL A 69 10.14 -1.59 -16.82
C VAL A 69 9.51 -2.34 -17.99
N ALA A 70 8.19 -2.26 -18.13
CA ALA A 70 7.50 -2.85 -19.27
C ALA A 70 7.76 -2.05 -20.56
N ALA A 71 7.45 -2.63 -21.72
CA ALA A 71 7.67 -2.00 -23.01
C ALA A 71 6.94 -0.65 -23.19
N ASP A 72 5.83 -0.45 -22.48
CA ASP A 72 5.05 0.80 -22.47
C ASP A 72 5.57 1.84 -21.45
N GLY A 73 6.68 1.55 -20.77
CA GLY A 73 7.27 2.39 -19.72
C GLY A 73 6.70 2.14 -18.32
N THR A 74 5.75 1.22 -18.15
CA THR A 74 5.17 0.92 -16.83
C THR A 74 6.21 0.33 -15.89
N HIS A 75 6.24 0.81 -14.65
CA HIS A 75 7.11 0.27 -13.60
C HIS A 75 6.45 0.32 -12.21
N THR A 76 6.84 -0.58 -11.31
CA THR A 76 6.34 -0.67 -9.91
C THR A 76 7.34 -0.16 -8.87
N GLN A 77 8.43 0.49 -9.31
CA GLN A 77 9.55 0.90 -8.47
C GLN A 77 9.14 1.75 -7.26
N ARG A 78 8.15 2.63 -7.42
CA ARG A 78 7.71 3.52 -6.35
C ARG A 78 7.09 2.73 -5.20
N ILE A 79 6.19 1.79 -5.50
CA ILE A 79 5.58 0.94 -4.46
C ILE A 79 6.62 0.01 -3.83
N GLU A 80 7.58 -0.52 -4.59
CA GLU A 80 8.68 -1.34 -4.07
C GLU A 80 9.59 -0.55 -3.11
N SER A 81 9.94 0.69 -3.47
CA SER A 81 10.75 1.58 -2.63
C SER A 81 10.03 1.90 -1.32
N GLN A 82 8.72 2.18 -1.37
CA GLN A 82 7.90 2.36 -0.16
C GLN A 82 7.89 1.09 0.68
N TRP A 83 7.71 -0.08 0.06
CA TRP A 83 7.68 -1.35 0.78
C TRP A 83 8.99 -1.62 1.52
N ARG A 84 10.12 -1.26 0.91
CA ARG A 84 11.44 -1.37 1.55
C ARG A 84 11.56 -0.49 2.80
N VAL A 85 11.01 0.73 2.79
CA VAL A 85 11.03 1.63 3.97
C VAL A 85 10.15 1.06 5.08
N ILE A 86 8.95 0.62 4.75
CA ILE A 86 8.03 0.06 5.76
C ILE A 86 8.60 -1.22 6.39
N LYS A 87 9.22 -2.11 5.60
CA LYS A 87 9.88 -3.31 6.15
C LYS A 87 10.98 -2.96 7.15
N ARG A 88 11.76 -1.89 6.92
CA ARG A 88 12.78 -1.44 7.88
C ARG A 88 12.16 -0.91 9.16
N PHE A 89 11.03 -0.22 9.07
CA PHE A 89 10.29 0.24 10.25
C PHE A 89 9.91 -0.94 11.15
N PHE A 90 9.34 -2.00 10.59
CA PHE A 90 8.98 -3.20 11.36
C PHE A 90 10.21 -3.99 11.86
N ALA A 91 11.27 -4.06 11.06
CA ALA A 91 12.48 -4.80 11.44
C ALA A 91 13.26 -4.13 12.58
N ARG A 92 13.25 -2.79 12.68
CA ARG A 92 14.01 -2.04 13.69
C ARG A 92 13.65 -2.46 15.12
N ASP A 93 12.38 -2.74 15.34
CA ASP A 93 11.82 -3.00 16.67
C ASP A 93 11.49 -4.51 16.84
N ASN A 94 12.10 -5.37 16.00
CA ASN A 94 11.98 -6.84 15.99
C ASN A 94 10.53 -7.36 15.89
N HIS A 95 9.66 -6.63 15.19
CA HIS A 95 8.26 -6.99 14.96
C HIS A 95 8.15 -8.09 13.88
N ASN A 96 8.61 -9.30 14.20
CA ASN A 96 8.36 -10.48 13.37
C ASN A 96 6.93 -10.99 13.62
N ASN A 97 5.99 -10.51 12.81
CA ASN A 97 4.57 -10.91 12.82
C ASN A 97 3.90 -10.80 14.21
N PRO A 98 3.88 -9.59 14.81
CA PRO A 98 3.29 -9.41 16.12
C PRO A 98 1.76 -9.48 16.06
N GLU A 99 1.12 -9.84 17.17
CA GLU A 99 -0.35 -9.91 17.26
C GLU A 99 -1.04 -8.57 16.92
N ASN A 100 -0.34 -7.45 17.16
CA ASN A 100 -0.81 -6.09 16.89
C ASN A 100 -0.33 -5.52 15.54
N PHE A 101 -0.05 -6.36 14.53
CA PHE A 101 0.45 -5.92 13.22
C PHE A 101 -0.40 -4.81 12.57
N ALA A 102 -1.72 -4.88 12.73
CA ALA A 102 -2.63 -3.85 12.22
C ALA A 102 -2.39 -2.49 12.88
N ASP A 103 -2.19 -2.45 14.20
CA ASP A 103 -1.94 -1.22 14.95
C ASP A 103 -0.59 -0.59 14.54
N LEU A 104 0.43 -1.42 14.29
CA LEU A 104 1.73 -0.94 13.82
C LEU A 104 1.65 -0.33 12.41
N ILE A 105 0.81 -0.89 11.53
CA ILE A 105 0.53 -0.28 10.22
C ILE A 105 -0.13 1.09 10.39
N VAL A 106 -1.14 1.19 11.26
CA VAL A 106 -1.85 2.45 11.53
C VAL A 106 -0.89 3.50 12.08
N GLU A 107 -0.05 3.13 13.05
CA GLU A 107 0.96 4.01 13.61
C GLU A 107 1.95 4.48 12.53
N TYR A 108 2.45 3.57 11.69
CA TYR A 108 3.37 3.92 10.62
C TYR A 108 2.76 4.96 9.66
N VAL A 109 1.54 4.71 9.19
CA VAL A 109 0.84 5.62 8.26
C VAL A 109 0.59 6.97 8.94
N TRP A 110 0.17 6.98 10.20
CA TRP A 110 -0.02 8.20 10.97
C TRP A 110 1.28 9.01 11.10
N ARG A 111 2.38 8.39 11.54
CA ARG A 111 3.69 9.08 11.66
C ARG A 111 4.18 9.61 10.32
N LYS A 112 4.03 8.83 9.25
CA LYS A 112 4.39 9.27 7.89
C LYS A 112 3.59 10.50 7.48
N ASN A 113 2.29 10.51 7.73
CA ASN A 113 1.43 11.65 7.38
C ASN A 113 1.76 12.90 8.19
N VAL A 114 2.01 12.77 9.50
CA VAL A 114 2.47 13.87 10.36
C VAL A 114 3.79 14.46 9.84
N ALA A 115 4.76 13.59 9.52
CA ALA A 115 6.05 14.02 8.97
C ALA A 115 5.91 14.73 7.63
N ASN A 116 5.11 14.20 6.70
CA ASN A 116 4.86 14.80 5.39
C ASN A 116 4.21 16.20 5.49
N ARG A 117 3.39 16.42 6.52
CA ARG A 117 2.74 17.70 6.81
C ARG A 117 3.61 18.65 7.63
N HIS A 118 4.80 18.23 8.04
CA HIS A 118 5.70 18.97 8.92
C HIS A 118 5.03 19.34 10.26
N GLU A 119 4.18 18.46 10.76
CA GLU A 119 3.46 18.64 12.01
C GLU A 119 4.23 18.00 13.19
N ASP A 120 3.95 18.47 14.40
CA ASP A 120 4.54 17.89 15.60
C ASP A 120 3.78 16.60 16.00
N PRO A 121 4.46 15.44 16.11
CA PRO A 121 3.80 14.17 16.43
C PRO A 121 3.20 14.13 17.83
N PHE A 122 3.79 14.82 18.80
CA PHE A 122 3.24 14.89 20.15
C PHE A 122 1.93 15.68 20.16
N VAL A 123 1.89 16.83 19.50
CA VAL A 123 0.65 17.62 19.36
C VAL A 123 -0.44 16.83 18.66
N LYS A 124 -0.12 16.13 17.56
CA LYS A 124 -1.10 15.30 16.83
C LYS A 124 -1.60 14.11 17.63
N LEU A 125 -0.76 13.55 18.50
CA LEU A 125 -1.20 12.51 19.42
C LEU A 125 -2.22 13.06 20.42
N LEU A 126 -1.98 14.25 20.99
CA LEU A 126 -2.93 14.89 21.92
C LEU A 126 -4.27 15.21 21.24
N GLU A 127 -4.25 15.69 20.00
CA GLU A 127 -5.47 15.93 19.21
C GLU A 127 -6.28 14.63 19.01
N ALA A 128 -5.61 13.52 18.69
CA ALA A 128 -6.25 12.22 18.53
C ALA A 128 -6.87 11.72 19.85
N ILE A 129 -6.15 11.84 20.97
CA ILE A 129 -6.66 11.48 22.30
C ILE A 129 -7.88 12.32 22.65
N LYS A 130 -7.81 13.65 22.48
CA LYS A 130 -8.92 14.57 22.74
C LYS A 130 -10.16 14.26 21.89
N PHE A 131 -9.95 13.83 20.64
CA PHE A 131 -11.05 13.45 19.76
C PHE A 131 -11.80 12.20 20.24
N ILE A 132 -11.08 11.20 20.73
CA ILE A 132 -11.64 9.93 21.22
C ILE A 132 -12.27 10.11 22.61
N TYR A 133 -11.55 10.75 23.51
CA TYR A 133 -11.98 10.96 24.89
C TYR A 133 -12.53 12.38 25.03
N LYS A 134 -13.81 12.55 24.68
CA LYS A 134 -14.54 13.78 25.01
C LYS A 134 -14.68 13.88 26.52
N PRO A 135 -14.48 15.08 27.11
CA PRO A 135 -14.60 15.28 28.55
C PRO A 135 -16.02 14.99 29.08
#